data_AF-A0A1I0U472-F1
#
_entry.id   AF-A0A1I0U472-F1
#
_cell.length_a   1.000
_cell.length_b   1.000
_cell.length_c   1.000
_cell.angle_alpha   90.00
_cell.angle_beta   90.00
_cell.angle_gamma   90.00
#
_symmetry.space_group_name_H-M   'P 1'
#
loop_
_entity.id
_entity.type
_entity.pdbx_description
1 polymer ?
#
loop_
_entity_poly.entity_id
_entity_poly.type
_entity_poly.pdbx_seq_one_letter_code
_entity_poly.pdbx_strand_id
1 'polypeptide(L)'
;MTDEQELMQKIVATIDARLGQETSGLQNEVPPGASAQSDDEDGERGPLGRDYHLAGKYAQALAIGEAQVIDRAEFDRLVETYGEDAK
;
A
#
# COMPACT_ATOMS: atom_id res chain seq x y z
N MET A 1 -20.62 5.84 -3.33
CA MET A 1 -19.34 5.14 -3.08
C MET A 1 -19.70 3.68 -2.90
N THR A 2 -19.02 2.78 -3.59
CA THR A 2 -19.24 1.33 -3.45
C THR A 2 -18.47 0.81 -2.23
N ASP A 3 -19.05 -0.13 -1.49
CA ASP A 3 -18.44 -0.71 -0.28
C ASP A 3 -17.02 -1.25 -0.53
N GLU A 4 -16.77 -1.77 -1.74
CA GLU A 4 -15.45 -2.25 -2.18
C GLU A 4 -14.42 -1.12 -2.35
N GLN A 5 -14.86 0.06 -2.79
CA GLN A 5 -13.99 1.24 -2.93
C GLN A 5 -13.53 1.70 -1.54
N GLU A 6 -14.47 1.80 -0.59
CA GLU A 6 -14.16 2.19 0.77
C GLU A 6 -13.25 1.17 1.46
N LEU A 7 -13.51 -0.12 1.28
CA LEU A 7 -12.68 -1.19 1.81
C LEU A 7 -11.23 -1.10 1.29
N MET A 8 -11.04 -0.91 -0.03
CA MET A 8 -9.69 -0.77 -0.59
C MET A 8 -8.99 0.49 -0.07
N GLN A 9 -9.69 1.60 0.11
CA GLN A 9 -9.10 2.81 0.71
C GLN A 9 -8.63 2.57 2.15
N LYS A 10 -9.41 1.83 2.95
CA LYS A 10 -9.01 1.46 4.31
C LYS A 10 -7.80 0.52 4.30
N ILE A 11 -7.75 -0.44 3.39
CA ILE A 11 -6.58 -1.31 3.20
C ILE A 11 -5.33 -0.50 2.84
N VAL A 12 -5.44 0.47 1.93
CA VAL A 12 -4.32 1.39 1.61
C VAL A 12 -3.82 2.09 2.86
N ALA A 13 -4.71 2.65 3.68
CA ALA A 13 -4.34 3.33 4.93
C ALA A 13 -3.67 2.40 5.94
N THR A 14 -4.13 1.15 6.04
CA THR A 14 -3.50 0.13 6.90
C THR A 14 -2.08 -0.19 6.45
N ILE A 15 -1.87 -0.36 5.14
CA ILE A 15 -0.56 -0.66 4.58
C ILE A 15 0.38 0.55 4.74
N ASP A 16 -0.12 1.77 4.51
CA ASP A 16 0.61 3.03 4.74
C ASP A 16 1.11 3.15 6.18
N ALA A 17 0.24 2.86 7.16
CA ALA A 17 0.60 2.87 8.57
C ALA A 17 1.71 1.84 8.90
N ARG A 18 1.66 0.65 8.28
CA ARG A 18 2.69 -0.39 8.44
C ARG A 18 4.01 0.01 7.79
N LEU A 19 3.98 0.61 6.60
CA LEU A 19 5.17 1.18 5.93
C LEU A 19 5.80 2.29 6.78
N GLY A 20 4.98 3.17 7.36
CA GLY A 20 5.43 4.21 8.28
C GLY A 20 6.11 3.66 9.54
N GLN A 21 5.63 2.53 10.07
CA GLN A 21 6.25 1.85 11.21
C GLN A 21 7.58 1.18 10.85
N GLU A 22 7.69 0.57 9.68
CA GLU A 22 8.93 -0.06 9.20
C GLU A 22 10.02 0.97 8.92
N THR A 23 9.64 2.11 8.30
CA THR A 23 10.56 3.21 7.98
C THR A 23 10.96 4.05 9.21
N SER A 24 10.09 4.20 10.20
CA SER A 24 10.44 4.91 11.46
C SER A 24 11.48 4.16 12.29
N GLY A 25 11.66 2.85 12.10
CA GLY A 25 12.71 2.06 12.72
C GLY A 25 14.12 2.28 12.13
N LEU A 26 14.21 2.93 10.96
CA LEU A 26 15.46 3.20 10.23
C LEU A 26 15.98 4.63 10.41
N GLN A 27 15.26 5.51 11.12
CA GLN A 27 15.64 6.92 11.33
C GLN A 27 16.76 7.11 12.38
N ASN A 28 17.69 6.16 12.51
CA ASN A 28 18.88 6.36 13.32
C ASN A 28 19.99 6.98 12.44
N GLU A 29 20.08 8.32 12.50
CA GLU A 29 21.29 9.12 12.25
C GLU A 29 21.89 9.08 10.83
N VAL A 30 21.29 9.80 9.87
CA VAL A 30 22.01 10.23 8.65
C VAL A 30 22.49 11.69 8.80
N PRO A 31 23.81 11.97 8.83
CA PRO A 31 24.33 13.33 8.86
C PRO A 31 24.09 14.06 7.53
N PRO A 32 23.97 15.42 7.55
CA PRO A 32 23.65 16.21 6.37
C PRO A 32 24.82 16.18 5.39
N GLY A 33 24.67 15.42 4.30
CA GLY A 33 25.68 15.32 3.25
C GLY A 33 25.68 14.03 2.43
N ALA A 34 24.92 13.00 2.85
CA ALA A 34 24.73 11.80 2.04
C ALA A 34 23.50 11.97 1.14
N SER A 35 23.71 12.33 -0.12
CA SER A 35 22.78 11.97 -1.19
C SER A 35 22.80 10.45 -1.36
N ALA A 36 22.23 9.72 -0.41
CA ALA A 36 21.94 8.30 -0.57
C ALA A 36 20.63 8.20 -1.35
N GLN A 37 20.69 8.53 -2.63
CA GLN A 37 19.75 8.00 -3.60
C GLN A 37 20.24 6.57 -3.90
N SER A 38 20.17 5.70 -2.88
CA SER A 38 20.40 4.27 -3.01
C SER A 38 19.13 3.70 -3.62
N ASP A 39 19.15 3.36 -4.91
CA ASP A 39 18.06 2.75 -5.71
C ASP A 39 17.59 1.36 -5.18
N ASP A 40 18.00 1.00 -3.96
CA ASP A 40 17.85 -0.31 -3.31
C ASP A 40 17.43 -0.22 -1.82
N GLU A 41 17.15 0.98 -1.27
CA GLU A 41 16.66 1.17 0.12
C GLU A 41 15.22 1.71 0.20
N ASP A 42 14.47 1.61 -0.89
CA ASP A 42 13.06 1.96 -0.91
C ASP A 42 12.23 0.84 -0.26
N GLY A 43 11.69 1.11 0.94
CA GLY A 43 10.57 0.35 1.51
C GLY A 43 9.36 0.23 0.56
N GLU A 44 9.36 0.96 -0.55
CA GLU A 44 8.41 0.86 -1.67
C GLU A 44 8.62 -0.37 -2.57
N ARG A 45 9.78 -1.07 -2.52
CA ARG A 45 10.07 -2.26 -3.36
C ARG A 45 9.85 -3.62 -2.67
N GLY A 46 9.38 -3.63 -1.42
CA GLY A 46 8.99 -4.86 -0.71
C GLY A 46 7.61 -5.38 -1.11
N PRO A 47 7.23 -6.62 -0.70
CA PRO A 47 5.87 -7.14 -0.91
C PRO A 47 4.80 -6.21 -0.32
N LEU A 48 5.11 -5.46 0.75
CA LEU A 48 4.24 -4.47 1.36
C LEU A 48 4.02 -3.23 0.47
N GLY A 49 5.08 -2.67 -0.12
CA GLY A 49 4.99 -1.56 -1.08
C GLY A 49 4.26 -1.95 -2.36
N ARG A 50 4.45 -3.19 -2.85
CA ARG A 50 3.65 -3.75 -3.95
C ARG A 50 2.16 -3.78 -3.61
N ASP A 51 1.81 -4.29 -2.44
CA ASP A 51 0.42 -4.39 -2.00
C ASP A 51 -0.22 -3.00 -1.78
N TYR A 52 0.54 -2.02 -1.28
CA TYR A 52 0.12 -0.62 -1.16
C TYR A 52 -0.29 -0.03 -2.51
N HIS A 53 0.60 -0.09 -3.51
CA HIS A 53 0.31 0.45 -4.83
C HIS A 53 -0.83 -0.29 -5.52
N LEU A 54 -0.94 -1.60 -5.31
CA LEU A 54 -1.99 -2.42 -5.89
C LEU A 54 -3.37 -2.08 -5.32
N ALA A 55 -3.48 -1.97 -3.99
CA ALA A 55 -4.71 -1.57 -3.32
C ALA A 55 -5.14 -0.15 -3.75
N GLY A 56 -4.19 0.78 -3.89
CA GLY A 56 -4.45 2.13 -4.40
C GLY A 56 -4.99 2.13 -5.82
N LYS A 57 -4.40 1.32 -6.71
CA LYS A 57 -4.86 1.15 -8.09
C LYS A 57 -6.28 0.60 -8.14
N TYR A 58 -6.62 -0.39 -7.32
CA TYR A 58 -7.98 -0.95 -7.29
C TYR A 58 -9.00 0.02 -6.70
N ALA A 59 -8.65 0.75 -5.64
CA ALA A 59 -9.50 1.82 -5.09
C ALA A 59 -9.82 2.87 -6.16
N GLN A 60 -8.82 3.29 -6.94
CA GLN A 60 -8.99 4.24 -8.04
C GLN A 60 -9.85 3.65 -9.16
N ALA A 61 -9.58 2.41 -9.59
CA ALA A 61 -10.36 1.73 -10.63
C ALA A 61 -11.85 1.64 -10.25
N LEU A 62 -12.17 1.31 -9.00
CA LEU A 62 -13.53 1.32 -8.49
C LEU A 62 -14.15 2.72 -8.49
N ALA A 63 -13.37 3.75 -8.15
CA ALA A 63 -13.84 5.13 -8.12
C ALA A 63 -14.23 5.66 -9.52
N ILE A 64 -13.52 5.24 -10.57
CA ILE A 64 -13.78 5.64 -11.96
C ILE A 64 -14.68 4.65 -12.72
N GLY A 65 -15.14 3.58 -12.06
CA GLY A 65 -16.02 2.56 -12.66
C GLY A 65 -15.31 1.57 -13.57
N GLU A 66 -13.99 1.46 -13.51
CA GLU A 66 -13.19 0.49 -14.27
C GLU A 66 -12.93 -0.80 -13.49
N ALA A 67 -13.98 -1.41 -12.91
CA ALA A 67 -13.83 -2.64 -12.14
C ALA A 67 -13.26 -3.82 -12.97
N GLN A 68 -13.36 -3.77 -14.30
CA GLN A 68 -12.83 -4.79 -15.21
C GLN A 68 -11.30 -4.91 -15.20
N VAL A 69 -10.57 -3.89 -14.73
CA VAL A 69 -9.10 -3.94 -14.65
C VAL A 69 -8.58 -4.51 -13.33
N ILE A 70 -9.49 -4.83 -12.41
CA ILE A 70 -9.17 -5.40 -11.10
C ILE A 70 -8.96 -6.90 -11.26
N ASP A 71 -7.78 -7.38 -10.88
CA ASP A 71 -7.57 -8.82 -10.75
C ASP A 71 -8.29 -9.27 -9.48
N ARG A 72 -9.31 -10.13 -9.65
CA ARG A 72 -10.15 -10.53 -8.53
C ARG A 72 -9.39 -11.40 -7.53
N ALA A 73 -8.46 -12.24 -7.99
CA ALA A 73 -7.68 -13.07 -7.09
C ALA A 73 -6.72 -12.23 -6.24
N GLU A 74 -6.09 -11.21 -6.82
CA GLU A 74 -5.26 -10.28 -6.05
C GLU A 74 -6.09 -9.38 -5.14
N PHE A 75 -7.28 -8.95 -5.56
CA PHE A 75 -8.21 -8.20 -4.71
C PHE A 75 -8.60 -9.01 -3.47
N ASP A 76 -9.08 -10.25 -3.66
CA ASP A 76 -9.49 -11.10 -2.54
C ASP A 76 -8.29 -11.43 -1.63
N ARG A 77 -7.07 -11.59 -2.17
CA ARG A 77 -5.84 -11.72 -1.38
C ARG A 77 -5.57 -10.49 -0.52
N LEU A 78 -5.73 -9.27 -1.06
CA LEU A 78 -5.55 -8.02 -0.30
C LEU A 78 -6.59 -7.91 0.83
N VAL A 79 -7.84 -8.29 0.56
CA VAL A 79 -8.91 -8.31 1.57
C VAL A 79 -8.65 -9.37 2.64
N GLU A 80 -8.18 -10.56 2.28
CA GLU A 80 -7.84 -11.60 3.26
C GLU A 80 -6.65 -11.18 4.13
N THR A 81 -5.65 -10.51 3.54
CA THR A 81 -4.41 -10.14 4.23
C THR A 81 -4.59 -8.91 5.14
N TYR A 82 -5.39 -7.94 4.73
CA TYR A 82 -5.48 -6.62 5.40
C TYR A 82 -6.90 -6.20 5.76
N GLY A 83 -7.93 -6.92 5.31
CA GLY A 83 -9.33 -6.56 5.48
C GLY A 83 -9.84 -6.68 6.90
N GLU A 84 -9.25 -7.55 7.73
CA GLU A 84 -9.59 -7.63 9.16
C GLU A 84 -9.08 -6.40 9.94
N ASP A 85 -7.88 -5.91 9.60
CA ASP A 85 -7.31 -4.67 10.15
C ASP A 85 -7.97 -3.40 9.60
N ALA A 86 -8.65 -3.50 8.46
CA ALA A 86 -9.31 -2.40 7.76
C ALA A 86 -10.81 -2.24 8.13
N LYS A 87 -11.31 -2.99 9.11
CA LYS A 87 -12.73 -3.04 9.50
C LYS A 87 -13.05 -2.13 10.68
#